data_AF-A0A501QDN5-F1
#
_entry.id   AF-A0A501QDN5-F1
#
_cell.length_a   1.000
_cell.length_b   1.000
_cell.length_c   1.000
_cell.angle_alpha   90.00
_cell.angle_beta   90.00
_cell.angle_gamma   90.00
#
_symmetry.space_group_name_H-M   'P 1'
#
loop_
_entity.id
_entity.type
_entity.pdbx_description
1 polymer ?
#
loop_
_entity_poly.entity_id
_entity_poly.type
_entity_poly.pdbx_seq_one_letter_code
_entity_poly.pdbx_strand_id
1 'polypeptide(L)'
;MNNIIYPLNIYVVWHPNFGFGKTIAEELYSTFCRDYQNPLSRGLNIPVYFRFIKLENGQPLTIDLNEAEKNAIILLIDEEYFLDDNFKSYTKQIVQKANDNNRIFPIKLFEYAYSINCGLNKLQFTDAIKYFGENLNINKSADQEKSINKIKTELLHDLSRLIWNFHDKQEDKNSHRIGSPVKLFLSHAKKDGEDLTIRFKRFIENNLKLDVFFDTVDIANGYEFDAQFEQEIPKSALVVFQTDEYSNREWCRREVLLAKKSKSPIVVVHNISNGEKRAFPYLGNMPTTVLLEDEIISFYRIVNLTLYQVLNNRYQLLLLDQYSKLIDNKYSILGISSPPELFNYVHIKQLSLDNKRLIVLYPDPPLGIEELEILNELDDNIDFTTPTNLNY
;
A
#
# COMPACT_ATOMS: atom_id res chain seq x y z
N MET A 1 14.41 -27.03 6.61
CA MET A 1 14.45 -25.66 6.08
C MET A 1 13.29 -24.91 6.71
N ASN A 2 13.55 -23.83 7.43
CA ASN A 2 12.46 -22.99 7.93
C ASN A 2 11.79 -22.36 6.70
N ASN A 3 10.55 -22.72 6.41
CA ASN A 3 9.79 -22.08 5.34
C ASN A 3 9.55 -20.63 5.73
N ILE A 4 9.81 -19.70 4.81
CA ILE A 4 9.46 -18.29 4.98
C ILE A 4 7.93 -18.21 5.09
N ILE A 5 7.45 -17.54 6.13
CA ILE A 5 6.02 -17.27 6.31
C ILE A 5 5.75 -15.89 5.69
N TYR A 6 4.83 -15.82 4.73
CA TYR A 6 4.49 -14.55 4.10
C TYR A 6 3.67 -13.66 5.06
N PRO A 7 3.91 -12.34 5.12
CA PRO A 7 3.13 -11.45 5.98
C PRO A 7 1.65 -11.33 5.59
N LEU A 8 1.35 -11.47 4.29
CA LEU A 8 0.02 -11.35 3.73
C LEU A 8 -0.08 -12.17 2.45
N ASN A 9 -1.15 -12.96 2.31
CA ASN A 9 -1.59 -13.55 1.05
C ASN A 9 -2.93 -12.95 0.61
N ILE A 10 -3.14 -12.86 -0.70
CA ILE A 10 -4.40 -12.41 -1.31
C ILE A 10 -5.01 -13.55 -2.11
N TYR A 11 -6.30 -13.80 -1.91
CA TYR A 11 -7.09 -14.75 -2.67
C TYR A 11 -8.20 -14.01 -3.41
N VAL A 12 -8.27 -14.18 -4.73
CA VAL A 12 -9.34 -13.60 -5.57
C VAL A 12 -10.27 -14.72 -6.03
N VAL A 13 -11.54 -14.64 -5.62
CA VAL A 13 -12.58 -15.62 -5.93
C VAL A 13 -13.59 -14.99 -6.88
N TRP A 14 -13.87 -15.63 -8.02
CA TRP A 14 -14.90 -15.18 -8.97
C TRP A 14 -15.50 -16.36 -9.73
N HIS A 15 -16.70 -16.17 -10.29
CA HIS A 15 -17.35 -17.22 -11.08
C HIS A 15 -16.74 -17.29 -12.50
N PRO A 16 -16.47 -18.49 -13.06
CA PRO A 16 -15.74 -18.62 -14.34
C PRO A 16 -16.52 -18.08 -15.55
N ASN A 17 -17.86 -18.03 -15.49
CA ASN A 17 -18.69 -17.43 -16.54
C ASN A 17 -18.71 -15.90 -16.51
N PHE A 18 -18.21 -15.29 -15.43
CA PHE A 18 -18.15 -13.84 -15.31
C PHE A 18 -16.87 -13.31 -15.95
N GLY A 19 -16.95 -12.96 -17.24
CA GLY A 19 -15.79 -12.55 -18.04
C GLY A 19 -15.00 -11.39 -17.45
N PHE A 20 -15.69 -10.38 -16.89
CA PHE A 20 -15.05 -9.23 -16.25
C PHE A 20 -14.30 -9.59 -14.95
N GLY A 21 -14.65 -10.70 -14.30
CA GLY A 21 -13.97 -11.19 -13.10
C GLY A 21 -12.50 -11.52 -13.35
N LYS A 22 -12.19 -12.08 -14.53
CA LYS A 22 -10.81 -12.34 -14.94
C LYS A 22 -10.01 -11.04 -15.06
N THR A 23 -10.57 -10.03 -15.72
CA THR A 23 -9.92 -8.71 -15.89
C THR A 23 -9.62 -8.08 -14.54
N ILE A 24 -10.58 -8.09 -13.61
CA ILE A 24 -10.36 -7.59 -12.25
C ILE A 24 -9.23 -8.39 -11.58
N ALA A 25 -9.26 -9.72 -11.62
CA ALA A 25 -8.26 -10.56 -10.97
C ALA A 25 -6.83 -10.33 -11.51
N GLU A 26 -6.67 -10.16 -12.82
CA GLU A 26 -5.38 -9.84 -13.46
C GLU A 26 -4.86 -8.45 -13.05
N GLU A 27 -5.74 -7.45 -12.96
CA GLU A 27 -5.38 -6.11 -12.47
C GLU A 27 -5.00 -6.09 -10.99
N LEU A 28 -5.67 -6.88 -10.16
CA LEU A 28 -5.30 -7.06 -8.75
C LEU A 28 -3.95 -7.78 -8.62
N TYR A 29 -3.70 -8.80 -9.44
CA TYR A 29 -2.40 -9.46 -9.49
C TYR A 29 -1.29 -8.48 -9.90
N SER A 30 -1.51 -7.70 -10.96
CA SER A 30 -0.57 -6.68 -11.44
C SER A 30 -0.27 -5.65 -10.35
N THR A 31 -1.31 -5.23 -9.61
CA THR A 31 -1.19 -4.23 -8.54
C THR A 31 -0.48 -4.78 -7.30
N PHE A 32 -0.79 -6.00 -6.84
CA PHE A 32 -0.33 -6.49 -5.53
C PHE A 32 0.84 -7.47 -5.59
N CYS A 33 1.08 -8.14 -6.71
CA CYS A 33 2.18 -9.08 -6.86
C CYS A 33 3.29 -8.47 -7.72
N ARG A 34 3.13 -8.53 -9.04
CA ARG A 34 4.10 -8.07 -10.01
C ARG A 34 3.38 -7.58 -11.26
N ASP A 35 3.83 -6.46 -11.80
CA ASP A 35 3.35 -6.00 -13.10
C ASP A 35 3.75 -7.02 -14.18
N TYR A 36 2.75 -7.73 -14.70
CA TYR A 36 2.96 -8.74 -15.73
C TYR A 36 3.28 -8.11 -17.10
N GLN A 37 2.95 -6.83 -17.29
CA GLN A 37 3.28 -6.06 -18.49
C GLN A 37 4.71 -5.51 -18.40
N ASN A 38 5.19 -5.19 -17.20
CA ASN A 38 6.56 -4.75 -16.94
C ASN A 38 7.25 -5.62 -15.88
N PRO A 39 7.70 -6.85 -16.22
CA PRO A 39 8.26 -7.77 -15.25
C PRO A 39 9.48 -7.23 -14.49
N LEU A 40 10.26 -6.31 -15.09
CA LEU A 40 11.43 -5.71 -14.44
C LEU A 40 11.07 -4.57 -13.48
N SER A 41 9.81 -4.14 -13.44
CA SER A 41 9.34 -3.13 -12.49
C SER A 41 9.28 -3.70 -11.07
N ARG A 42 9.40 -2.81 -10.08
CA ARG A 42 9.28 -3.17 -8.66
C ARG A 42 7.82 -3.41 -8.29
N GLY A 43 7.44 -4.66 -8.06
CA GLY A 43 6.14 -5.05 -7.52
C GLY A 43 6.13 -5.11 -5.99
N LEU A 44 4.92 -5.19 -5.40
CA LEU A 44 4.73 -5.44 -3.97
C LEU A 44 5.17 -6.86 -3.54
N ASN A 45 5.18 -7.82 -4.48
CA ASN A 45 5.47 -9.24 -4.25
C ASN A 45 4.61 -9.88 -3.15
N ILE A 46 3.37 -9.41 -2.99
CA ILE A 46 2.36 -10.10 -2.17
C ILE A 46 1.80 -11.25 -3.01
N PRO A 47 1.84 -12.51 -2.52
CA PRO A 47 1.26 -13.63 -3.25
C PRO A 47 -0.23 -13.42 -3.51
N VAL A 48 -0.63 -13.51 -4.79
CA VAL A 48 -2.02 -13.41 -5.23
C VAL A 48 -2.43 -14.72 -5.87
N TYR A 49 -3.44 -15.37 -5.30
CA TYR A 49 -3.93 -16.66 -5.75
C TYR A 49 -5.36 -16.58 -6.28
N PHE A 50 -5.62 -17.25 -7.39
CA PHE A 50 -6.94 -17.26 -8.03
C PHE A 50 -7.77 -18.48 -7.61
N ARG A 51 -9.08 -18.29 -7.47
CA ARG A 51 -10.07 -19.30 -7.08
C ARG A 51 -11.34 -19.14 -7.93
N PHE A 52 -11.32 -19.69 -9.14
CA PHE A 52 -12.42 -19.54 -10.10
C PHE A 52 -12.83 -20.84 -10.80
N ILE A 53 -11.91 -21.78 -10.99
CA ILE A 53 -12.21 -23.07 -11.60
C ILE A 53 -12.88 -23.98 -10.56
N LYS A 54 -14.04 -24.54 -10.92
CA LYS A 54 -14.70 -25.60 -10.14
C LYS A 54 -13.94 -26.92 -10.34
N LEU A 55 -13.58 -27.57 -9.24
CA LEU A 55 -13.02 -28.92 -9.23
C LEU A 55 -14.14 -29.96 -9.43
N GLU A 56 -13.78 -31.25 -9.42
CA GLU A 56 -14.75 -32.35 -9.57
C GLU A 56 -15.89 -32.32 -8.55
N ASN A 57 -15.63 -31.78 -7.35
CA ASN A 57 -16.63 -31.59 -6.29
C ASN A 57 -17.55 -30.38 -6.52
N GLY A 58 -17.44 -29.69 -7.67
CA GLY A 58 -18.24 -28.53 -8.03
C GLY A 58 -17.81 -27.20 -7.39
N GLN A 59 -16.79 -27.19 -6.53
CA GLN A 59 -16.33 -26.00 -5.79
C GLN A 59 -14.96 -25.51 -6.26
N PRO A 60 -14.64 -24.21 -6.05
CA PRO A 60 -13.28 -23.72 -6.20
C PRO A 60 -12.28 -24.44 -5.29
N LEU A 61 -11.00 -24.39 -5.65
CA LEU A 61 -9.91 -24.89 -4.81
C LEU A 61 -9.98 -24.28 -3.40
N THR A 62 -9.79 -25.08 -2.36
CA THR A 62 -9.83 -24.58 -0.97
C THR A 62 -8.73 -23.56 -0.71
N ILE A 63 -8.99 -22.65 0.23
CA ILE A 63 -8.02 -21.67 0.72
C ILE A 63 -7.36 -22.23 1.98
N ASP A 64 -6.04 -22.36 1.97
CA ASP A 64 -5.25 -22.61 3.19
C ASP A 64 -4.88 -21.25 3.80
N LEU A 65 -5.30 -21.06 5.06
CA LEU A 65 -5.09 -19.80 5.78
C LEU A 65 -3.84 -19.86 6.68
N ASN A 66 -3.09 -20.97 6.66
CA ASN A 66 -1.89 -21.15 7.49
C ASN A 66 -0.57 -20.84 6.74
N GLU A 67 -0.63 -20.57 5.43
CA GLU A 67 0.55 -20.29 4.61
C GLU A 67 1.10 -18.85 4.78
N ALA A 68 0.33 -17.97 5.43
CA ALA A 68 0.71 -16.58 5.71
C ALA A 68 0.19 -16.12 7.06
N GLU A 69 0.81 -15.08 7.62
CA GLU A 69 0.37 -14.46 8.88
C GLU A 69 -1.02 -13.85 8.77
N LYS A 70 -1.34 -13.30 7.59
CA LYS A 70 -2.64 -12.70 7.26
C LYS A 70 -3.09 -13.11 5.87
N ASN A 71 -4.41 -13.16 5.69
CA ASN A 71 -5.04 -13.54 4.43
C ASN A 71 -6.17 -12.57 4.09
N ALA A 72 -6.14 -12.04 2.87
CA ALA A 72 -7.21 -11.24 2.31
C ALA A 72 -7.98 -12.04 1.26
N ILE A 73 -9.26 -12.27 1.48
CA ILE A 73 -10.11 -13.08 0.62
C ILE A 73 -11.11 -12.16 -0.08
N ILE A 74 -10.82 -11.85 -1.34
CA ILE A 74 -11.60 -10.94 -2.18
C ILE A 74 -12.64 -11.76 -2.92
N LEU A 75 -13.92 -11.47 -2.69
CA LEU A 75 -15.04 -12.14 -3.35
C LEU A 75 -15.63 -11.21 -4.40
N LEU A 76 -15.45 -11.53 -5.69
CA LEU A 76 -16.06 -10.80 -6.80
C LEU A 76 -17.48 -11.34 -7.01
N ILE A 77 -18.47 -10.69 -6.39
CA ILE A 77 -19.85 -11.17 -6.36
C ILE A 77 -20.64 -10.51 -7.49
N ASP A 78 -20.69 -11.21 -8.63
CA ASP A 78 -21.56 -10.93 -9.76
C ASP A 78 -22.84 -11.79 -9.72
N GLU A 79 -23.68 -11.69 -10.75
CA GLU A 79 -24.92 -12.46 -10.87
C GLU A 79 -24.67 -13.98 -10.98
N GLU A 80 -23.67 -14.41 -11.74
CA GLU A 80 -23.34 -15.83 -11.89
C GLU A 80 -22.84 -16.42 -10.56
N TYR A 81 -21.95 -15.72 -9.85
CA TYR A 81 -21.54 -16.09 -8.50
C TYR A 81 -22.75 -16.20 -7.57
N PHE A 82 -23.67 -15.24 -7.63
CA PHE A 82 -24.84 -15.18 -6.77
C PHE A 82 -25.86 -16.29 -7.05
N LEU A 83 -25.98 -16.76 -8.29
CA LEU A 83 -26.93 -17.82 -8.62
C LEU A 83 -26.39 -19.23 -8.32
N ASP A 84 -25.08 -19.38 -8.17
CA ASP A 84 -24.44 -20.68 -7.99
C ASP A 84 -24.36 -21.14 -6.51
N ASP A 85 -25.07 -22.22 -6.20
CA ASP A 85 -25.10 -22.82 -4.86
C ASP A 85 -23.76 -23.41 -4.41
N ASN A 86 -22.89 -23.83 -5.34
CA ASN A 86 -21.55 -24.30 -4.98
C ASN A 86 -20.67 -23.14 -4.51
N PHE A 87 -20.73 -21.99 -5.18
CA PHE A 87 -20.03 -20.78 -4.74
C PHE A 87 -20.61 -20.22 -3.44
N LYS A 88 -21.93 -20.29 -3.23
CA LYS A 88 -22.55 -19.96 -1.92
C LYS A 88 -22.06 -20.87 -0.82
N SER A 89 -22.05 -22.19 -1.04
CA SER A 89 -21.57 -23.18 -0.08
C SER A 89 -20.10 -22.95 0.26
N TYR A 90 -19.26 -22.73 -0.76
CA TYR A 90 -17.85 -22.36 -0.62
C TYR A 90 -17.67 -21.08 0.21
N THR A 91 -18.47 -20.04 -0.07
CA THR A 91 -18.43 -18.77 0.69
C THR A 91 -18.78 -18.99 2.16
N LYS A 92 -19.81 -19.79 2.47
CA LYS A 92 -20.18 -20.11 3.87
C LYS A 92 -19.04 -20.81 4.62
N GLN A 93 -18.30 -21.69 3.96
CA GLN A 93 -17.12 -22.35 4.56
C GLN A 93 -16.00 -21.34 4.85
N ILE A 94 -15.75 -20.39 3.95
CA ILE A 94 -14.74 -19.33 4.17
C ILE A 94 -15.16 -18.43 5.34
N VAL A 95 -16.42 -18.01 5.39
CA VAL A 95 -16.94 -17.14 6.46
C VAL A 95 -16.74 -17.76 7.84
N GLN A 96 -16.88 -19.08 7.98
CA GLN A 96 -16.62 -19.79 9.24
C GLN A 96 -15.15 -19.74 9.69
N LYS A 97 -14.21 -19.53 8.77
CA LYS A 97 -12.77 -19.48 9.04
C LYS A 97 -12.24 -18.04 9.14
N ALA A 98 -13.07 -17.04 8.87
CA ALA A 98 -12.68 -15.64 8.89
C ALA A 98 -12.42 -15.15 10.33
N ASN A 99 -11.37 -14.36 10.51
CA ASN A 99 -10.98 -13.75 11.77
C ASN A 99 -10.21 -12.44 11.51
N ASP A 100 -9.56 -11.87 12.52
CA ASP A 100 -8.85 -10.58 12.36
C ASP A 100 -7.66 -10.63 11.41
N ASN A 101 -7.02 -11.79 11.30
CA ASN A 101 -5.91 -12.02 10.36
C ASN A 101 -6.40 -12.52 9.00
N ASN A 102 -7.56 -13.19 8.96
CA ASN A 102 -8.14 -13.81 7.77
C ASN A 102 -9.44 -13.10 7.39
N ARG A 103 -9.34 -12.02 6.61
CA ARG A 103 -10.46 -11.13 6.31
C ARG A 103 -11.06 -11.34 4.93
N ILE A 104 -12.38 -11.15 4.86
CA ILE A 104 -13.15 -11.24 3.62
C ILE A 104 -13.48 -9.82 3.15
N PHE A 105 -13.21 -9.54 1.88
CA PHE A 105 -13.51 -8.29 1.19
C PHE A 105 -14.53 -8.56 0.08
N PRO A 106 -15.83 -8.44 0.37
CA PRO A 106 -16.86 -8.70 -0.64
C PRO A 106 -17.02 -7.49 -1.58
N ILE A 107 -16.88 -7.74 -2.88
CA ILE A 107 -17.01 -6.74 -3.94
C ILE A 107 -18.36 -6.92 -4.62
N LYS A 108 -19.20 -5.89 -4.55
CA LYS A 108 -20.51 -5.86 -5.20
C LYS A 108 -20.34 -5.50 -6.68
N LEU A 109 -20.62 -6.46 -7.56
CA LEU A 109 -20.57 -6.28 -9.02
C LEU A 109 -21.95 -6.35 -9.68
N PHE A 110 -23.02 -6.52 -8.90
CA PHE A 110 -24.40 -6.38 -9.36
C PHE A 110 -25.33 -5.92 -8.23
N GLU A 111 -26.56 -5.53 -8.57
CA GLU A 111 -27.46 -4.84 -7.64
C GLU A 111 -27.73 -5.61 -6.34
N TYR A 112 -27.96 -6.92 -6.42
CA TYR A 112 -28.40 -7.73 -5.27
C TYR A 112 -27.28 -8.47 -4.52
N ALA A 113 -26.00 -8.16 -4.77
CA ALA A 113 -24.87 -8.90 -4.19
C ALA A 113 -24.89 -8.98 -2.65
N TYR A 114 -25.39 -7.94 -1.98
CA TYR A 114 -25.51 -7.88 -0.51
C TYR A 114 -26.46 -8.94 0.05
N SER A 115 -27.36 -9.48 -0.77
CA SER A 115 -28.40 -10.45 -0.38
C SER A 115 -28.00 -11.91 -0.57
N ILE A 116 -26.72 -12.20 -0.84
CA ILE A 116 -26.22 -13.56 -1.15
C ILE A 116 -26.42 -14.58 -0.01
N ASN A 117 -26.81 -14.13 1.19
CA ASN A 117 -27.20 -14.99 2.32
C ASN A 117 -26.15 -16.05 2.71
N CYS A 118 -24.87 -15.69 2.60
CA CYS A 118 -23.73 -16.54 2.94
C CYS A 118 -23.02 -16.13 4.23
N GLY A 119 -23.68 -15.36 5.10
CA GLY A 119 -23.07 -14.84 6.34
C GLY A 119 -22.23 -13.56 6.15
N LEU A 120 -22.27 -12.95 4.97
CA LEU A 120 -21.59 -11.69 4.65
C LEU A 120 -22.38 -10.44 5.07
N ASN A 121 -23.60 -10.59 5.59
CA ASN A 121 -24.51 -9.49 5.90
C ASN A 121 -24.02 -8.52 7.00
N LYS A 122 -22.98 -8.92 7.75
CA LYS A 122 -22.31 -8.07 8.74
C LYS A 122 -21.13 -7.28 8.18
N LEU A 123 -20.73 -7.55 6.94
CA LEU A 123 -19.58 -6.93 6.29
C LEU A 123 -20.04 -5.79 5.38
N GLN A 124 -19.23 -4.73 5.32
CA GLN A 124 -19.40 -3.68 4.32
C GLN A 124 -18.85 -4.17 2.98
N PHE A 125 -19.64 -3.99 1.91
CA PHE A 125 -19.23 -4.33 0.56
C PHE A 125 -18.59 -3.10 -0.12
N THR A 126 -17.58 -3.34 -0.94
CA THR A 126 -17.12 -2.35 -1.91
C THR A 126 -18.12 -2.31 -3.07
N ASP A 127 -18.85 -1.20 -3.21
CA ASP A 127 -19.81 -1.02 -4.30
C ASP A 127 -19.08 -0.66 -5.60
N ALA A 128 -18.66 -1.68 -6.35
CA ALA A 128 -17.89 -1.53 -7.58
C ALA A 128 -18.73 -1.14 -8.79
N ILE A 129 -20.06 -1.09 -8.67
CA ILE A 129 -20.97 -0.57 -9.71
C ILE A 129 -21.37 0.88 -9.47
N LYS A 130 -20.70 1.58 -8.53
CA LYS A 130 -20.89 3.01 -8.29
C LYS A 130 -19.57 3.75 -8.24
N TYR A 131 -19.48 4.87 -8.95
CA TYR A 131 -18.30 5.73 -8.99
C TYR A 131 -18.76 7.19 -8.91
N PHE A 132 -18.36 7.92 -7.86
CA PHE A 132 -18.87 9.28 -7.56
C PHE A 132 -20.40 9.42 -7.52
N GLY A 133 -21.09 8.42 -6.98
CA GLY A 133 -22.55 8.42 -6.94
C GLY A 133 -23.22 8.10 -8.29
N GLU A 134 -22.46 8.00 -9.37
CA GLU A 134 -22.95 7.53 -10.67
C GLU A 134 -22.97 5.99 -10.71
N ASN A 135 -24.01 5.42 -11.30
CA ASN A 135 -24.07 3.98 -11.55
C ASN A 135 -23.22 3.64 -12.78
N LEU A 136 -22.36 2.63 -12.62
CA LEU A 136 -21.53 2.09 -13.69
C LEU A 136 -22.25 0.95 -14.40
N ASN A 137 -22.14 0.90 -15.73
CA ASN A 137 -22.50 -0.29 -16.50
C ASN A 137 -21.25 -1.10 -16.80
N ILE A 138 -20.99 -2.13 -16.00
CA ILE A 138 -19.81 -3.01 -16.12
C ILE A 138 -19.73 -3.82 -17.43
N ASN A 139 -20.71 -3.70 -18.33
CA ASN A 139 -20.60 -4.22 -19.70
C ASN A 139 -19.89 -3.24 -20.66
N LYS A 140 -19.65 -2.00 -20.24
CA LYS A 140 -18.92 -0.99 -21.01
C LYS A 140 -17.48 -0.88 -20.53
N SER A 141 -16.52 -0.92 -21.45
CA SER A 141 -15.08 -0.86 -21.12
C SER A 141 -14.69 0.36 -20.28
N ALA A 142 -15.24 1.55 -20.56
CA ALA A 142 -14.92 2.76 -19.79
C ALA A 142 -15.40 2.70 -18.32
N ASP A 143 -16.55 2.05 -18.10
CA ASP A 143 -17.10 1.87 -16.75
C ASP A 143 -16.38 0.74 -16.00
N GLN A 144 -15.90 -0.28 -16.72
CA GLN A 144 -15.04 -1.32 -16.16
C GLN A 144 -13.74 -0.74 -15.60
N GLU A 145 -13.10 0.20 -16.30
CA GLU A 145 -11.90 0.87 -15.83
C GLU A 145 -12.16 1.65 -14.52
N LYS A 146 -13.25 2.42 -14.46
CA LYS A 146 -13.69 3.11 -13.23
C LYS A 146 -13.97 2.14 -12.09
N SER A 147 -14.61 1.01 -12.38
CA SER A 147 -14.90 -0.06 -11.43
C SER A 147 -13.61 -0.65 -10.84
N ILE A 148 -12.64 -1.00 -11.70
CA ILE A 148 -11.33 -1.52 -11.29
C ILE A 148 -10.59 -0.49 -10.43
N ASN A 149 -10.55 0.78 -10.84
CA ASN A 149 -9.89 1.83 -10.07
C ASN A 149 -10.48 1.99 -8.66
N LYS A 150 -11.80 1.89 -8.53
CA LYS A 150 -12.46 1.89 -7.23
C LYS A 150 -12.11 0.68 -6.38
N ILE A 151 -12.21 -0.53 -6.95
CA ILE A 151 -11.84 -1.77 -6.26
C ILE A 151 -10.40 -1.68 -5.76
N LYS A 152 -9.48 -1.25 -6.62
CA LYS A 152 -8.06 -1.05 -6.30
C LYS A 152 -7.86 -0.07 -5.15
N THR A 153 -8.53 1.09 -5.19
CA THR A 153 -8.40 2.13 -4.14
C THR A 153 -8.85 1.62 -2.78
N GLU A 154 -10.04 0.99 -2.72
CA GLU A 154 -10.62 0.48 -1.49
C GLU A 154 -9.80 -0.70 -0.93
N LEU A 155 -9.32 -1.61 -1.80
CA LEU A 155 -8.47 -2.71 -1.38
C LEU A 155 -7.10 -2.23 -0.90
N LEU A 156 -6.45 -1.28 -1.57
CA LEU A 156 -5.19 -0.71 -1.10
C LEU A 156 -5.32 -0.12 0.30
N HIS A 157 -6.43 0.59 0.55
CA HIS A 157 -6.75 1.12 1.87
C HIS A 157 -6.98 0.01 2.90
N ASP A 158 -7.86 -0.94 2.59
CA ASP A 158 -8.27 -1.98 3.54
C ASP A 158 -7.15 -2.98 3.84
N LEU A 159 -6.33 -3.33 2.84
CA LEU A 159 -5.14 -4.15 3.02
C LEU A 159 -4.06 -3.43 3.83
N SER A 160 -3.92 -2.11 3.66
CA SER A 160 -3.06 -1.30 4.53
C SER A 160 -3.55 -1.39 5.99
N ARG A 161 -4.86 -1.26 6.23
CA ARG A 161 -5.41 -1.41 7.59
C ARG A 161 -5.21 -2.81 8.16
N LEU A 162 -5.42 -3.83 7.33
CA LEU A 162 -5.20 -5.23 7.72
C LEU A 162 -3.75 -5.43 8.15
N ILE A 163 -2.77 -5.06 7.33
CA ILE A 163 -1.36 -5.36 7.61
C ILE A 163 -0.82 -4.55 8.80
N TRP A 164 -1.26 -3.29 8.96
CA TRP A 164 -0.89 -2.41 10.07
C TRP A 164 -1.62 -2.71 11.38
N ASN A 165 -2.57 -3.65 11.40
CA ASN A 165 -3.45 -3.92 12.56
C ASN A 165 -4.25 -2.68 12.99
N PHE A 166 -4.73 -1.88 12.05
CA PHE A 166 -5.65 -0.76 12.33
C PHE A 166 -7.10 -1.24 12.53
N HIS A 167 -7.27 -2.43 13.09
CA HIS A 167 -8.56 -3.04 13.37
C HIS A 167 -8.56 -3.53 14.81
N ASP A 168 -9.70 -3.36 15.48
CA ASP A 168 -9.95 -4.00 16.77
C ASP A 168 -9.88 -5.52 16.58
N LYS A 169 -9.17 -6.20 17.48
CA LYS A 169 -9.22 -7.65 17.58
C LYS A 169 -10.58 -8.07 18.12
N GLN A 170 -11.08 -9.25 17.79
CA GLN A 170 -12.35 -9.79 18.33
C GLN A 170 -12.39 -9.85 19.87
N GLU A 171 -11.22 -9.74 20.53
CA GLU A 171 -11.06 -9.67 22.00
C GLU A 171 -11.07 -8.22 22.57
N ASP A 172 -11.02 -7.19 21.72
CA ASP A 172 -11.04 -5.79 22.15
C ASP A 172 -12.46 -5.41 22.59
N LYS A 173 -12.62 -5.13 23.89
CA LYS A 173 -13.89 -4.70 24.48
C LYS A 173 -14.41 -3.43 23.77
N ASN A 174 -15.75 -3.32 23.68
CA ASN A 174 -16.61 -2.26 23.07
C ASN A 174 -16.24 -0.77 23.28
N SER A 175 -15.10 -0.41 23.86
CA SER A 175 -14.66 0.98 24.08
C SER A 175 -13.54 1.46 23.15
N HIS A 176 -13.06 0.64 22.22
CA HIS A 176 -11.95 1.03 21.34
C HIS A 176 -12.45 1.47 19.97
N ARG A 177 -11.94 2.62 19.55
CA ARG A 177 -12.28 3.31 18.31
C ARG A 177 -11.83 2.43 17.15
N ILE A 178 -12.66 2.36 16.10
CA ILE A 178 -12.24 1.90 14.77
C ILE A 178 -10.80 2.36 14.53
N GLY A 179 -9.86 1.42 14.43
CA GLY A 179 -8.44 1.77 14.31
C GLY A 179 -8.23 2.78 13.18
N SER A 180 -7.41 3.80 13.47
CA SER A 180 -7.26 5.02 12.66
C SER A 180 -7.04 4.66 11.18
N PRO A 181 -7.74 5.33 10.25
CA PRO A 181 -7.46 5.16 8.84
C PRO A 181 -6.02 5.60 8.52
N VAL A 182 -5.54 5.23 7.34
CA VAL A 182 -4.24 5.72 6.85
C VAL A 182 -4.28 7.25 6.82
N LYS A 183 -3.36 7.88 7.56
CA LYS A 183 -3.22 9.33 7.62
C LYS A 183 -2.33 9.82 6.50
N LEU A 184 -2.76 10.86 5.79
CA LEU A 184 -1.97 11.53 4.75
C LEU A 184 -1.48 12.89 5.22
N PHE A 185 -0.17 13.15 5.15
CA PHE A 185 0.41 14.47 5.39
C PHE A 185 0.66 15.15 4.04
N LEU A 186 0.04 16.30 3.80
CA LEU A 186 0.12 17.00 2.51
C LEU A 186 1.17 18.14 2.55
N SER A 187 2.36 17.85 2.05
CA SER A 187 3.48 18.80 1.99
C SER A 187 3.47 19.58 0.68
N HIS A 188 3.50 20.92 0.78
CA HIS A 188 3.42 21.82 -0.36
C HIS A 188 4.07 23.17 -0.05
N ALA A 189 4.52 23.89 -1.09
CA ALA A 189 4.86 25.30 -0.94
C ALA A 189 3.58 26.14 -0.97
N LYS A 190 3.39 26.99 0.03
CA LYS A 190 2.22 27.91 0.09
C LYS A 190 2.08 28.80 -1.14
N LYS A 191 3.21 29.24 -1.70
CA LYS A 191 3.24 30.24 -2.77
C LYS A 191 2.57 29.76 -4.06
N ASP A 192 2.72 28.49 -4.42
CA ASP A 192 2.34 27.94 -5.72
C ASP A 192 1.73 26.52 -5.67
N GLY A 193 1.64 25.89 -4.49
CA GLY A 193 1.06 24.56 -4.30
C GLY A 193 -0.20 24.50 -3.44
N GLU A 194 -0.60 25.61 -2.78
CA GLU A 194 -1.70 25.61 -1.80
C GLU A 194 -3.07 25.25 -2.40
N ASP A 195 -3.46 25.90 -3.50
CA ASP A 195 -4.78 25.67 -4.13
C ASP A 195 -5.00 24.20 -4.54
N LEU A 196 -4.03 23.62 -5.24
CA LEU A 196 -4.06 22.22 -5.64
C LEU A 196 -4.21 21.29 -4.44
N THR A 197 -3.44 21.56 -3.38
CA THR A 197 -3.43 20.72 -2.18
C THR A 197 -4.76 20.82 -1.43
N ILE A 198 -5.40 22.00 -1.40
CA ILE A 198 -6.76 22.18 -0.84
C ILE A 198 -7.80 21.39 -1.64
N ARG A 199 -7.73 21.43 -2.97
CA ARG A 199 -8.64 20.65 -3.84
C ARG A 199 -8.45 19.15 -3.65
N PHE A 200 -7.20 18.69 -3.52
CA PHE A 200 -6.90 17.29 -3.20
C PHE A 200 -7.41 16.87 -1.82
N LYS A 201 -7.24 17.71 -0.79
CA LYS A 201 -7.80 17.47 0.55
C LYS A 201 -9.31 17.29 0.51
N ARG A 202 -10.02 18.24 -0.12
CA ARG A 202 -11.49 18.17 -0.27
C ARG A 202 -11.93 16.93 -1.04
N PHE A 203 -11.17 16.54 -2.06
CA PHE A 203 -11.42 15.30 -2.78
C PHE A 203 -11.38 14.09 -1.85
N ILE A 204 -10.34 13.99 -1.01
CA ILE A 204 -10.22 12.87 -0.05
C ILE A 204 -11.38 12.89 0.95
N GLU A 205 -11.63 14.03 1.59
CA GLU A 205 -12.67 14.18 2.63
C GLU A 205 -14.08 13.84 2.14
N ASN A 206 -14.38 14.16 0.87
CA ASN A 206 -15.71 13.95 0.31
C ASN A 206 -15.92 12.54 -0.29
N ASN A 207 -14.84 11.84 -0.68
CA ASN A 207 -14.96 10.64 -1.51
C ASN A 207 -14.32 9.39 -0.92
N LEU A 208 -13.42 9.53 0.06
CA LEU A 208 -12.60 8.43 0.57
C LEU A 208 -12.67 8.36 2.10
N LYS A 209 -12.36 7.19 2.64
CA LYS A 209 -12.32 6.93 4.10
C LYS A 209 -10.90 7.09 4.65
N LEU A 210 -10.23 8.20 4.32
CA LEU A 210 -8.86 8.49 4.75
C LEU A 210 -8.85 9.72 5.66
N ASP A 211 -7.93 9.74 6.62
CA ASP A 211 -7.68 10.94 7.42
C ASP A 211 -6.58 11.77 6.74
N VAL A 212 -6.76 13.08 6.68
CA VAL A 212 -5.80 14.00 6.05
C VAL A 212 -5.34 15.03 7.07
N PHE A 213 -4.03 15.17 7.19
CA PHE A 213 -3.36 16.25 7.91
C PHE A 213 -2.84 17.28 6.89
N PHE A 214 -3.31 18.53 7.02
CA PHE A 214 -2.98 19.61 6.09
C PHE A 214 -2.34 20.76 6.87
N ASP A 215 -1.17 21.21 6.40
CA ASP A 215 -0.42 22.25 7.10
C ASP A 215 -1.16 23.61 7.12
N THR A 216 -1.07 24.26 8.28
CA THR A 216 -1.50 25.64 8.63
C THR A 216 -2.96 26.02 8.85
N VAL A 217 -3.92 25.10 8.77
CA VAL A 217 -5.30 25.38 9.28
C VAL A 217 -5.57 24.70 10.63
N ASP A 218 -4.96 23.55 10.91
CA ASP A 218 -5.14 22.81 12.18
C ASP A 218 -4.10 23.17 13.26
N ILE A 219 -3.29 24.21 13.03
CA ILE A 219 -2.30 24.70 13.99
C ILE A 219 -2.98 25.75 14.86
N ALA A 220 -3.27 25.40 16.10
CA ALA A 220 -3.72 26.37 17.08
C ALA A 220 -2.67 27.49 17.20
N ASN A 221 -3.12 28.76 17.12
CA ASN A 221 -2.26 29.92 17.31
C ASN A 221 -1.43 29.76 18.60
N GLY A 222 -0.10 29.74 18.48
CA GLY A 222 0.83 29.64 19.62
C GLY A 222 1.53 28.29 19.83
N TYR A 223 1.35 27.30 18.95
CA TYR A 223 2.14 26.06 18.97
C TYR A 223 3.41 26.14 18.11
N GLU A 224 4.49 25.50 18.55
CA GLU A 224 5.72 25.35 17.78
C GLU A 224 5.53 24.29 16.68
N PHE A 225 5.52 24.73 15.41
CA PHE A 225 5.35 23.90 14.22
C PHE A 225 6.22 22.63 14.22
N ASP A 226 7.43 22.73 14.76
CA ASP A 226 8.42 21.64 14.84
C ASP A 226 7.91 20.43 15.62
N ALA A 227 7.37 20.65 16.82
CA ALA A 227 6.93 19.55 17.69
C ALA A 227 5.76 18.77 17.09
N GLN A 228 4.88 19.46 16.35
CA GLN A 228 3.72 18.83 15.71
C GLN A 228 4.13 17.95 14.53
N PHE A 229 5.09 18.40 13.70
CA PHE A 229 5.62 17.61 12.61
C PHE A 229 6.31 16.33 13.10
N GLU A 230 7.13 16.44 14.15
CA GLU A 230 7.79 15.29 14.78
C GLU A 230 6.78 14.27 15.34
N GLN A 231 5.58 14.69 15.70
CA GLN A 231 4.53 13.80 16.19
C GLN A 231 3.72 13.12 15.06
N GLU A 232 3.35 13.86 14.02
CA GLU A 232 2.38 13.40 13.01
C GLU A 232 3.01 12.72 11.79
N ILE A 233 4.18 13.19 11.32
CA ILE A 233 4.85 12.61 10.13
C ILE A 233 5.21 11.13 10.32
N PRO A 234 5.76 10.68 11.46
CA PRO A 234 6.08 9.25 11.67
C PRO A 234 4.86 8.32 11.62
N LYS A 235 3.64 8.87 11.72
CA LYS A 235 2.38 8.13 11.74
C LYS A 235 1.55 8.31 10.46
N SER A 236 2.12 8.97 9.45
CA SER A 236 1.44 9.37 8.23
C SER A 236 2.24 9.01 6.99
N ALA A 237 1.57 8.91 5.84
CA ALA A 237 2.21 8.91 4.54
C ALA A 237 2.32 10.35 4.02
N LEU A 238 3.51 10.73 3.56
CA LEU A 238 3.80 12.06 3.05
C LEU A 238 3.47 12.13 1.55
N VAL A 239 2.60 13.07 1.17
CA VAL A 239 2.35 13.43 -0.23
C VAL A 239 2.99 14.79 -0.48
N VAL A 240 3.99 14.83 -1.36
CA VAL A 240 4.73 16.03 -1.71
C VAL A 240 4.21 16.58 -3.03
N PHE A 241 3.66 17.79 -3.03
CA PHE A 241 3.35 18.53 -4.26
C PHE A 241 4.56 19.38 -4.65
N GLN A 242 5.42 18.83 -5.51
CA GLN A 242 6.67 19.48 -5.93
C GLN A 242 6.40 20.50 -7.02
N THR A 243 6.33 21.77 -6.62
CA THR A 243 6.20 22.96 -7.47
C THR A 243 7.53 23.70 -7.62
N ASP A 244 7.57 24.76 -8.43
CA ASP A 244 8.78 25.57 -8.68
C ASP A 244 9.42 26.13 -7.39
N GLU A 245 8.60 26.48 -6.39
CA GLU A 245 9.06 27.04 -5.11
C GLU A 245 9.27 26.01 -4.01
N TYR A 246 8.90 24.74 -4.21
CA TYR A 246 8.94 23.70 -3.19
C TYR A 246 10.32 23.57 -2.54
N SER A 247 11.36 23.36 -3.34
CA SER A 247 12.74 23.20 -2.83
C SER A 247 13.34 24.45 -2.17
N ASN A 248 12.76 25.64 -2.39
CA ASN A 248 13.19 26.88 -1.73
C ASN A 248 12.64 27.02 -0.32
N ARG A 249 11.59 26.25 0.04
CA ARG A 249 10.96 26.31 1.36
C ARG A 249 11.70 25.40 2.34
N GLU A 250 12.29 26.01 3.36
CA GLU A 250 13.00 25.27 4.42
C GLU A 250 12.10 24.21 5.09
N TRP A 251 10.88 24.59 5.42
CA TRP A 251 9.89 23.71 6.04
C TRP A 251 9.59 22.47 5.22
N CYS A 252 9.29 22.63 3.93
CA CYS A 252 9.08 21.51 3.01
C CYS A 252 10.27 20.54 3.00
N ARG A 253 11.51 21.08 2.99
CA ARG A 253 12.71 20.23 3.07
C ARG A 253 12.81 19.49 4.40
N ARG A 254 12.48 20.14 5.52
CA ARG A 254 12.50 19.51 6.86
C ARG A 254 11.49 18.37 6.97
N GLU A 255 10.28 18.54 6.43
CA GLU A 255 9.23 17.51 6.42
C GLU A 255 9.69 16.24 5.70
N VAL A 256 10.29 16.37 4.51
CA VAL A 256 10.82 15.24 3.74
C VAL A 256 11.95 14.53 4.48
N LEU A 257 12.88 15.29 5.06
CA LEU A 257 13.99 14.71 5.84
C LEU A 257 13.48 13.97 7.08
N LEU A 258 12.47 14.51 7.76
CA LEU A 258 11.84 13.87 8.91
C LEU A 258 11.08 12.60 8.51
N ALA A 259 10.35 12.63 7.39
CA ALA A 259 9.67 11.45 6.85
C ALA A 259 10.65 10.34 6.50
N LYS A 260 11.77 10.65 5.82
CA LYS A 260 12.83 9.67 5.54
C LYS A 260 13.44 9.09 6.81
N LYS A 261 13.76 9.93 7.81
CA LYS A 261 14.28 9.45 9.12
C LYS A 261 13.31 8.50 9.81
N SER A 262 12.02 8.80 9.71
CA SER A 262 10.94 8.03 10.35
C SER A 262 10.50 6.83 9.51
N LYS A 263 11.11 6.61 8.34
CA LYS A 263 10.74 5.58 7.37
C LYS A 263 9.28 5.67 6.92
N SER A 264 8.68 6.86 7.02
CA SER A 264 7.33 7.13 6.56
C SER A 264 7.25 6.96 5.03
N PRO A 265 6.15 6.42 4.49
CA PRO A 265 5.93 6.38 3.05
C PRO A 265 5.94 7.80 2.46
N ILE A 266 6.58 7.99 1.30
CA ILE A 266 6.62 9.28 0.61
C ILE A 266 6.22 9.06 -0.86
N VAL A 267 5.37 9.95 -1.38
CA VAL A 267 5.04 10.04 -2.80
C VAL A 267 5.25 11.48 -3.27
N VAL A 268 5.83 11.64 -4.44
CA VAL A 268 6.08 12.96 -5.04
C VAL A 268 5.17 13.18 -6.24
N VAL A 269 4.41 14.26 -6.21
CA VAL A 269 3.56 14.74 -7.30
C VAL A 269 4.33 15.85 -8.00
N HIS A 270 4.83 15.58 -9.20
CA HIS A 270 5.50 16.58 -10.02
C HIS A 270 4.47 17.60 -10.52
N ASN A 271 4.66 18.86 -10.13
CA ASN A 271 3.88 20.02 -10.56
C ASN A 271 4.80 21.24 -10.80
N ILE A 272 6.02 21.00 -11.27
CA ILE A 272 7.00 22.01 -11.67
C ILE A 272 6.59 22.57 -13.04
N SER A 273 6.57 23.90 -13.17
CA SER A 273 6.17 24.59 -14.40
C SER A 273 7.36 25.25 -15.11
N ASN A 274 8.22 25.97 -14.38
CA ASN A 274 9.37 26.70 -14.94
C ASN A 274 10.71 26.07 -14.55
N GLY A 275 10.72 25.23 -13.51
CA GLY A 275 11.93 24.62 -12.99
C GLY A 275 12.34 25.17 -11.63
N GLU A 276 13.19 24.40 -10.95
CA GLU A 276 13.74 24.76 -9.65
C GLU A 276 15.17 25.32 -9.81
N LYS A 277 15.51 26.39 -9.09
CA LYS A 277 16.89 26.92 -9.09
C LYS A 277 17.91 25.91 -8.55
N ARG A 278 17.47 25.10 -7.59
CA ARG A 278 18.21 23.99 -7.00
C ARG A 278 17.21 22.89 -6.68
N ALA A 279 17.29 21.80 -7.43
CA ALA A 279 16.54 20.59 -7.09
C ALA A 279 16.94 20.08 -5.71
N PHE A 280 15.95 19.65 -4.92
CA PHE A 280 16.19 19.08 -3.60
C PHE A 280 16.51 17.58 -3.72
N PRO A 281 17.77 17.15 -3.44
CA PRO A 281 18.22 15.79 -3.77
C PRO A 281 17.49 14.69 -3.00
N TYR A 282 16.97 14.99 -1.80
CA TYR A 282 16.27 14.00 -0.97
C TYR A 282 14.80 13.78 -1.38
N LEU A 283 14.36 14.30 -2.52
CA LEU A 283 13.16 13.79 -3.20
C LEU A 283 13.48 12.62 -4.14
N GLY A 284 14.77 12.38 -4.40
CA GLY A 284 15.24 11.24 -5.17
C GLY A 284 14.86 9.90 -4.54
N ASN A 285 14.83 8.86 -5.37
CA ASN A 285 14.41 7.49 -5.05
C ASN A 285 12.98 7.33 -4.53
N MET A 286 12.18 8.40 -4.50
CA MET A 286 10.78 8.34 -4.14
C MET A 286 9.92 8.05 -5.38
N PRO A 287 8.83 7.29 -5.23
CA PRO A 287 7.87 7.08 -6.31
C PRO A 287 7.19 8.40 -6.69
N THR A 288 7.05 8.62 -8.00
CA THR A 288 6.55 9.88 -8.55
C THR A 288 5.27 9.68 -9.36
N THR A 289 4.45 10.71 -9.43
CA THR A 289 3.32 10.82 -10.36
C THR A 289 3.21 12.26 -10.86
N VAL A 290 2.37 12.46 -11.87
CA VAL A 290 2.08 13.78 -12.48
C VAL A 290 0.59 14.09 -12.39
N LEU A 291 0.24 15.36 -12.56
CA LEU A 291 -1.12 15.78 -12.84
C LEU A 291 -1.42 15.62 -14.33
N LEU A 292 -2.60 15.08 -14.63
CA LEU A 292 -3.19 14.99 -15.96
C LEU A 292 -4.23 16.10 -16.16
N GLU A 293 -4.72 16.26 -17.38
CA GLU A 293 -5.83 17.17 -17.69
C GLU A 293 -7.08 16.86 -16.85
N ASP A 294 -7.37 15.57 -16.65
CA ASP A 294 -8.41 15.13 -15.72
C ASP A 294 -7.86 15.08 -14.30
N GLU A 295 -8.27 16.06 -13.50
CA GLU A 295 -7.87 16.18 -12.10
C GLU A 295 -8.37 15.02 -11.23
N ILE A 296 -9.58 14.53 -11.45
CA ILE A 296 -10.16 13.46 -10.64
C ILE A 296 -9.33 12.19 -10.81
N ILE A 297 -8.96 11.87 -12.05
CA ILE A 297 -8.05 10.76 -12.35
C ILE A 297 -6.70 10.98 -11.68
N SER A 298 -6.17 12.20 -11.75
CA SER A 298 -4.90 12.55 -11.10
C SER A 298 -4.94 12.32 -9.59
N PHE A 299 -6.02 12.72 -8.93
CA PHE A 299 -6.19 12.54 -7.49
C PHE A 299 -6.26 11.07 -7.09
N TYR A 300 -6.96 10.21 -7.84
CA TYR A 300 -6.87 8.76 -7.59
C TYR A 300 -5.48 8.20 -7.81
N ARG A 301 -4.75 8.66 -8.84
CA ARG A 301 -3.37 8.20 -9.06
C ARG A 301 -2.49 8.53 -7.84
N ILE A 302 -2.62 9.73 -7.29
CA ILE A 302 -1.90 10.16 -6.08
C ILE A 302 -2.31 9.28 -4.90
N VAL A 303 -3.61 9.11 -4.64
CA VAL A 303 -4.12 8.28 -3.54
C VAL A 303 -3.65 6.83 -3.66
N ASN A 304 -3.83 6.22 -4.83
CA ASN A 304 -3.45 4.83 -5.09
C ASN A 304 -1.95 4.62 -4.92
N LEU A 305 -1.12 5.52 -5.46
CA LEU A 305 0.32 5.43 -5.28
C LEU A 305 0.70 5.59 -3.80
N THR A 306 0.03 6.47 -3.06
CA THR A 306 0.29 6.70 -1.64
C THR A 306 -0.08 5.49 -0.78
N LEU A 307 -1.28 4.93 -0.98
CA LEU A 307 -1.72 3.72 -0.29
C LEU A 307 -0.88 2.50 -0.68
N TYR A 308 -0.47 2.41 -1.94
CA TYR A 308 0.49 1.40 -2.40
C TYR A 308 1.79 1.50 -1.62
N GLN A 309 2.35 2.69 -1.40
CA GLN A 309 3.57 2.84 -0.62
C GLN A 309 3.37 2.54 0.87
N VAL A 310 2.21 2.85 1.43
CA VAL A 310 1.87 2.48 2.82
C VAL A 310 1.85 0.97 3.01
N LEU A 311 1.20 0.26 2.08
CA LEU A 311 1.15 -1.20 2.07
C LEU A 311 2.54 -1.79 1.82
N ASN A 312 3.25 -1.29 0.79
CA ASN A 312 4.60 -1.73 0.42
C ASN A 312 5.56 -1.64 1.59
N ASN A 313 5.64 -0.46 2.21
CA ASN A 313 6.60 -0.20 3.26
C ASN A 313 6.44 -1.20 4.41
N ARG A 314 5.20 -1.42 4.85
CA ARG A 314 4.92 -2.36 5.94
C ARG A 314 5.12 -3.81 5.55
N TYR A 315 4.63 -4.21 4.38
CA TYR A 315 4.76 -5.57 3.89
C TYR A 315 6.24 -5.97 3.75
N GLN A 316 7.03 -5.11 3.12
CA GLN A 316 8.46 -5.36 2.92
C GLN A 316 9.20 -5.48 4.24
N LEU A 317 8.97 -4.58 5.21
CA LEU A 317 9.65 -4.69 6.52
C LEU A 317 9.33 -6.01 7.23
N LEU A 318 8.07 -6.46 7.18
CA LEU A 318 7.68 -7.75 7.77
C LEU A 318 8.30 -8.93 7.03
N LEU A 319 8.35 -8.88 5.70
CA LEU A 319 8.94 -9.94 4.88
C LEU A 319 10.46 -10.02 5.09
N LEU A 320 11.14 -8.87 5.13
CA LEU A 320 12.58 -8.79 5.37
C LEU A 320 12.95 -9.28 6.79
N ASP A 321 12.08 -9.07 7.79
CA ASP A 321 12.25 -9.68 9.11
C ASP A 321 12.27 -11.21 9.04
N GLN A 322 11.43 -11.83 8.21
CA GLN A 322 11.45 -13.27 8.00
C GLN A 322 12.73 -13.75 7.33
N TYR A 323 13.22 -13.03 6.31
CA TYR A 323 14.51 -13.33 5.69
C TYR A 323 15.69 -13.14 6.65
N SER A 324 15.63 -12.15 7.54
CA SER A 324 16.69 -11.88 8.51
C SER A 324 16.95 -13.07 9.44
N LYS A 325 15.91 -13.87 9.75
CA LYS A 325 16.01 -15.08 10.58
C LYS A 325 16.78 -16.22 9.91
N LEU A 326 17.01 -16.13 8.60
CA LEU A 326 17.80 -17.11 7.83
C LEU A 326 19.28 -16.74 7.77
N ILE A 327 19.65 -15.53 8.19
CA ILE A 327 21.03 -15.03 8.18
C ILE A 327 21.74 -15.43 9.49
N ASP A 328 23.03 -15.78 9.37
CA ASP A 328 23.90 -16.15 10.48
C ASP A 328 23.95 -15.04 11.57
N ASN A 329 23.82 -15.45 12.83
CA ASN A 329 23.77 -14.56 14.00
C ASN A 329 25.08 -13.78 14.27
N LYS A 330 26.15 -14.09 13.55
CA LYS A 330 27.40 -13.31 13.55
C LYS A 330 27.25 -11.92 12.92
N TYR A 331 26.20 -11.70 12.10
CA TYR A 331 25.90 -10.40 11.51
C TYR A 331 24.87 -9.64 12.34
N SER A 332 24.98 -8.31 12.32
CA SER A 332 23.85 -7.43 12.67
C SER A 332 23.03 -7.20 11.40
N ILE A 333 21.71 -7.11 11.51
CA ILE A 333 20.83 -6.97 10.34
C ILE A 333 19.93 -5.75 10.52
N LEU A 334 19.87 -4.92 9.48
CA LEU A 334 18.96 -3.78 9.40
C LEU A 334 18.07 -3.93 8.16
N GLY A 335 16.78 -4.12 8.39
CA GLY A 335 15.77 -4.05 7.32
C GLY A 335 15.41 -2.61 6.97
N ILE A 336 15.42 -2.28 5.68
CA ILE A 336 14.85 -1.04 5.12
C ILE A 336 13.83 -1.38 4.04
N SER A 337 12.78 -0.57 3.88
CA SER A 337 11.65 -0.83 2.96
C SER A 337 11.83 -0.26 1.55
N SER A 338 12.92 0.44 1.32
CA SER A 338 13.25 1.11 0.05
C SER A 338 14.68 0.78 -0.33
N PRO A 339 15.06 0.96 -1.60
CA PRO A 339 16.45 0.88 -2.00
C PRO A 339 17.30 1.85 -1.17
N PRO A 340 18.52 1.44 -0.77
CA PRO A 340 19.40 2.28 0.01
C PRO A 340 19.90 3.48 -0.79
N GLU A 341 20.15 4.56 -0.08
CA GLU A 341 20.75 5.81 -0.55
C GLU A 341 21.71 6.31 0.53
N LEU A 342 22.58 7.27 0.20
CA LEU A 342 23.56 7.82 1.15
C LEU A 342 22.93 8.37 2.43
N PHE A 343 21.67 8.83 2.37
CA PHE A 343 20.94 9.28 3.55
C PHE A 343 20.76 8.18 4.61
N ASN A 344 20.68 6.91 4.22
CA ASN A 344 20.51 5.80 5.17
C ASN A 344 21.66 5.70 6.18
N TYR A 345 22.86 6.16 5.82
CA TYR A 345 24.00 6.22 6.75
C TYR A 345 23.76 7.10 7.98
N VAL A 346 22.86 8.09 7.89
CA VAL A 346 22.46 8.90 9.04
C VAL A 346 21.82 8.02 10.12
N HIS A 347 20.99 7.04 9.71
CA HIS A 347 20.37 6.09 10.62
C HIS A 347 21.34 4.99 11.05
N ILE A 348 22.14 4.47 10.11
CA ILE A 348 23.10 3.39 10.42
C ILE A 348 24.11 3.82 11.48
N LYS A 349 24.64 5.05 11.40
CA LYS A 349 25.59 5.58 12.40
C LYS A 349 25.02 5.74 13.81
N GLN A 350 23.70 5.77 13.95
CA GLN A 350 23.04 5.82 15.26
C GLN A 350 22.89 4.44 15.90
N LEU A 351 23.08 3.36 15.13
CA LEU A 351 23.04 2.01 15.65
C LEU A 351 24.38 1.70 16.33
N SER A 352 24.33 1.17 17.55
CA SER A 352 25.52 0.61 18.20
C SER A 352 25.91 -0.66 17.45
N LEU A 353 27.00 -0.60 16.69
CA LEU A 353 27.55 -1.76 16.00
C LEU A 353 28.42 -2.53 17.02
N ASP A 354 27.96 -3.70 17.45
CA ASP A 354 28.66 -4.58 18.42
C ASP A 354 29.93 -5.23 17.81
N ASN A 355 30.77 -4.48 17.11
CA ASN A 355 31.91 -4.94 16.29
C ASN A 355 31.55 -6.02 15.24
N LYS A 356 30.26 -6.29 15.02
CA LYS A 356 29.75 -7.17 13.96
C LYS A 356 29.61 -6.39 12.66
N ARG A 357 29.85 -7.06 11.53
CA ARG A 357 29.46 -6.53 10.22
C ARG A 357 27.94 -6.38 10.16
N LEU A 358 27.49 -5.29 9.54
CA LEU A 358 26.09 -4.98 9.36
C LEU A 358 25.65 -5.38 7.96
N ILE A 359 24.57 -6.14 7.87
CA ILE A 359 23.87 -6.40 6.62
C ILE A 359 22.64 -5.49 6.57
N VAL A 360 22.61 -4.58 5.60
CA VAL A 360 21.43 -3.78 5.28
C VAL A 360 20.62 -4.54 4.24
N LEU A 361 19.53 -5.13 4.69
CA LEU A 361 18.62 -5.91 3.86
C LEU A 361 17.51 -5.01 3.32
N TYR A 362 17.31 -5.00 2.00
CA TYR A 362 16.29 -4.19 1.33
C TYR A 362 15.54 -5.00 0.24
N PRO A 363 14.37 -4.53 -0.23
CA PRO A 363 13.55 -5.31 -1.16
C PRO A 363 14.21 -5.47 -2.53
N ASP A 364 13.93 -6.59 -3.18
CA ASP A 364 14.28 -6.82 -4.58
C ASP A 364 13.57 -5.83 -5.53
N PRO A 365 14.13 -5.57 -6.73
CA PRO A 365 15.43 -6.04 -7.23
C PRO A 365 16.62 -5.29 -6.61
N PRO A 366 17.83 -5.88 -6.64
CA PRO A 366 19.06 -5.22 -6.19
C PRO A 366 19.34 -3.94 -6.98
N LEU A 367 20.03 -3.00 -6.33
CA LEU A 367 20.55 -1.81 -6.99
C LEU A 367 21.59 -2.16 -8.06
N GLY A 368 21.80 -1.23 -8.99
CA GLY A 368 22.90 -1.31 -9.96
C GLY A 368 24.25 -1.34 -9.24
N ILE A 369 25.25 -1.95 -9.89
CA ILE A 369 26.60 -2.07 -9.33
C ILE A 369 27.18 -0.68 -9.07
N GLU A 370 26.93 0.27 -9.97
CA GLU A 370 27.34 1.66 -9.88
C GLU A 370 26.80 2.40 -8.64
N GLU A 371 25.56 2.09 -8.22
CA GLU A 371 24.99 2.68 -7.00
C GLU A 371 25.53 2.00 -5.75
N LEU A 372 25.73 0.68 -5.80
CA LEU A 372 26.28 -0.11 -4.70
C LEU A 372 27.74 0.22 -4.41
N GLU A 373 28.55 0.46 -5.44
CA GLU A 373 29.95 0.89 -5.30
C GLU A 373 30.04 2.18 -4.47
N ILE A 374 29.23 3.19 -4.81
CA ILE A 374 29.16 4.46 -4.06
C ILE A 374 28.72 4.22 -2.61
N LEU A 375 27.75 3.35 -2.39
CA LEU A 375 27.28 3.02 -1.03
C LEU A 375 28.36 2.31 -0.22
N ASN A 376 29.08 1.36 -0.81
CA ASN A 376 30.08 0.54 -0.13
C ASN A 376 31.40 1.30 0.11
N GLU A 377 31.72 2.33 -0.67
CA GLU A 377 32.89 3.20 -0.46
C GLU A 377 32.92 3.89 0.92
N LEU A 378 31.76 4.02 1.58
CA LEU A 378 31.66 4.73 2.85
C LEU A 378 32.08 3.92 4.07
N ASP A 379 31.87 2.60 4.07
CA ASP A 379 32.19 1.72 5.20
C ASP A 379 32.24 0.24 4.79
N ASP A 380 33.44 -0.34 4.82
CA ASP A 380 33.69 -1.74 4.47
C ASP A 380 33.03 -2.76 5.43
N ASN A 381 32.43 -2.31 6.54
CA ASN A 381 31.72 -3.17 7.49
C ASN A 381 30.22 -3.24 7.23
N ILE A 382 29.72 -2.54 6.20
CA ILE A 382 28.30 -2.47 5.86
C ILE A 382 28.10 -3.10 4.47
N ASP A 383 27.34 -4.19 4.43
CA ASP A 383 26.97 -4.86 3.20
C ASP A 383 25.49 -4.58 2.87
N PHE A 384 25.22 -3.99 1.71
CA PHE A 384 23.86 -3.80 1.20
C PHE A 384 23.45 -4.98 0.32
N THR A 385 22.37 -5.68 0.66
CA THR A 385 21.91 -6.85 -0.10
C THR A 385 20.38 -6.98 -0.13
N THR A 386 19.88 -7.84 -1.01
CA THR A 386 18.46 -8.19 -1.14
C THR A 386 18.23 -9.67 -0.85
N PRO A 387 16.98 -10.09 -0.58
CA PRO A 387 16.65 -11.50 -0.38
C PRO A 387 17.13 -12.43 -1.50
N THR A 388 17.03 -12.02 -2.76
CA THR A 388 17.49 -12.84 -3.90
C THR A 388 19.00 -13.10 -3.88
N ASN A 389 19.79 -12.22 -3.28
CA ASN A 389 21.25 -12.33 -3.19
C ASN A 389 21.73 -12.94 -1.86
N LEU A 390 20.83 -13.41 -0.99
CA LEU A 390 21.21 -14.10 0.23
C LEU A 390 21.73 -15.51 -0.11
N ASN A 391 23.03 -15.73 0.11
CA ASN A 391 23.60 -17.07 0.11
C ASN A 391 23.30 -17.72 1.47
N TYR A 392 22.44 -18.73 1.48
CA TYR A 392 22.07 -19.50 2.66
C TYR A 392 23.21 -20.37 3.20
#